data_AF-A0A9X4KGE1-F1
#
_entry.id   AF-A0A9X4KGE1-F1
#
_cell.length_a   1.000
_cell.length_b   1.000
_cell.length_c   1.000
_cell.angle_alpha   90.00
_cell.angle_beta   90.00
_cell.angle_gamma   90.00
#
_symmetry.space_group_name_H-M   'P 1'
#
loop_
_entity.id
_entity.type
_entity.pdbx_description
1 polymer ?
#
loop_
_entity_poly.entity_id
_entity_poly.type
_entity_poly.pdbx_seq_one_letter_code
_entity_poly.pdbx_strand_id
1 'polypeptide(L)'
;MPTPAPASASRTPATIYSKCASFSENSSSFRYAYLLGALEIYAIDPAESRLDLLPKKPGIRPLPMNAEAAREAIRAATGGKMLDVVFDVTGHPSVLAQATLLVKPFGRVVLLGDTSVPSQQTLGPNVVSDSVSILGIHALKNYREWDHPAMSELFLRYLIQGRMDIAPLIAGIRRWMRRKRTAW
;
A
#
# COMPACT_ATOMS: atom_id res chain seq x y z
N MET A 1 19.94 46.19 -26.02
CA MET A 1 20.09 45.37 -24.80
C MET A 1 18.83 44.51 -24.67
N PRO A 2 18.93 43.17 -24.67
CA PRO A 2 17.75 42.32 -24.58
C PRO A 2 17.26 42.21 -23.13
N THR A 3 15.95 42.35 -22.96
CA THR A 3 15.21 42.25 -21.69
C THR A 3 15.42 40.87 -21.05
N PRO A 4 15.64 40.74 -19.73
CA PRO A 4 15.81 39.43 -19.12
C PRO A 4 14.49 38.64 -19.19
N ALA A 5 14.58 37.40 -19.66
CA ALA A 5 13.48 36.45 -19.61
C ALA A 5 13.01 36.24 -18.15
N PRO A 6 11.70 36.04 -17.91
CA PRO A 6 11.22 35.75 -16.56
C PRO A 6 11.87 34.47 -16.05
N ALA A 7 12.42 34.56 -14.84
CA ALA A 7 13.06 33.44 -14.15
C ALA A 7 12.12 32.24 -14.16
N SER A 8 12.55 31.15 -14.82
CA SER A 8 11.84 29.88 -14.78
C SER A 8 11.74 29.45 -13.32
N ALA A 9 10.52 29.38 -12.81
CA ALA A 9 10.24 28.80 -11.50
C ALA A 9 10.96 27.46 -11.39
N SER A 10 11.90 27.39 -10.45
CA SER A 10 12.63 26.18 -10.12
C SER A 10 11.63 25.06 -9.87
N ARG A 11 11.62 24.03 -10.71
CA ARG A 11 10.88 22.79 -10.46
C ARG A 11 11.51 22.13 -9.25
N THR A 12 10.95 22.40 -8.07
CA THR A 12 11.26 21.68 -6.85
C THR A 12 10.96 20.19 -7.10
N PRO A 13 11.91 19.27 -6.86
CA PRO A 13 11.69 17.86 -7.10
C PRO A 13 10.52 17.39 -6.23
N ALA A 14 9.50 16.83 -6.88
CA ALA A 14 8.29 16.31 -6.27
C ALA A 14 8.67 15.27 -5.20
N THR A 15 8.77 15.74 -3.96
CA THR A 15 9.05 14.92 -2.80
C THR A 15 7.79 14.10 -2.54
N ILE A 16 7.88 12.79 -2.76
CA ILE A 16 6.79 11.84 -2.56
C ILE A 16 6.60 11.69 -1.04
N TYR A 17 5.91 12.65 -0.42
CA TYR A 17 5.30 12.46 0.88
C TYR A 17 4.12 11.52 0.63
N SER A 18 4.32 10.22 0.85
CA SER A 18 3.24 9.25 0.77
C SER A 18 2.90 8.77 2.17
N LYS A 19 1.72 9.17 2.67
CA LYS A 19 1.04 8.43 3.73
C LYS A 19 0.30 7.27 3.10
N CYS A 20 0.56 6.03 3.54
CA CYS A 20 0.14 4.79 2.88
C CYS A 20 -0.59 3.85 3.87
N ALA A 21 -1.66 3.19 3.43
CA ALA A 21 -2.30 2.08 4.16
C ALA A 21 -2.29 0.80 3.34
N SER A 22 -2.16 -0.36 4.00
CA SER A 22 -2.10 -1.69 3.41
C SER A 22 -2.70 -2.72 4.39
N PHE A 23 -3.62 -3.54 3.89
CA PHE A 23 -4.29 -4.66 4.56
C PHE A 23 -3.92 -6.04 3.97
N SER A 24 -3.45 -6.98 4.80
CA SER A 24 -3.56 -8.44 4.60
C SER A 24 -3.01 -9.14 3.30
N GLU A 25 -2.13 -10.14 3.50
CA GLU A 25 -1.42 -11.04 2.55
C GLU A 25 -0.20 -10.49 1.78
N ASN A 26 -0.14 -9.20 1.43
CA ASN A 26 1.05 -8.59 0.82
C ASN A 26 1.78 -7.62 1.76
N SER A 27 2.39 -8.18 2.80
CA SER A 27 3.24 -7.47 3.78
C SER A 27 4.51 -6.82 3.19
N SER A 28 4.76 -6.99 1.89
CA SER A 28 5.86 -6.32 1.20
C SER A 28 5.54 -4.85 0.89
N SER A 29 4.27 -4.49 0.68
CA SER A 29 3.88 -3.17 0.19
C SER A 29 4.28 -2.04 1.14
N PHE A 30 4.09 -2.21 2.46
CA PHE A 30 4.56 -1.22 3.43
C PHE A 30 6.10 -1.18 3.50
N ARG A 31 6.79 -2.32 3.33
CA ARG A 31 8.26 -2.39 3.34
C ARG A 31 8.81 -1.61 2.16
N TYR A 32 8.21 -1.75 0.98
CA TYR A 32 8.51 -0.93 -0.19
C TYR A 32 8.20 0.54 0.04
N ALA A 33 7.02 0.88 0.55
CA ALA A 33 6.67 2.28 0.85
C ALA A 33 7.71 2.93 1.77
N TYR A 34 8.11 2.23 2.82
CA TYR A 34 9.16 2.69 3.74
C TYR A 34 10.51 2.84 3.04
N LEU A 35 10.95 1.85 2.27
CA LEU A 35 12.22 1.89 1.53
C LEU A 35 12.28 2.98 0.46
N LEU A 36 11.11 3.37 -0.08
CA LEU A 36 10.94 4.43 -1.06
C LEU A 36 10.75 5.81 -0.43
N GLY A 37 10.84 5.93 0.91
CA GLY A 37 10.85 7.22 1.61
C GLY A 37 9.49 7.72 2.09
N ALA A 38 8.49 6.85 2.24
CA ALA A 38 7.24 7.22 2.89
C ALA A 38 7.50 7.75 4.31
N LEU A 39 7.02 8.96 4.59
CA LEU A 39 7.24 9.65 5.87
C LEU A 39 6.43 9.03 7.01
N GLU A 40 5.17 8.70 6.75
CA GLU A 40 4.29 8.01 7.70
C GLU A 40 3.54 6.89 6.97
N ILE A 41 3.34 5.75 7.62
CA ILE A 41 2.62 4.60 7.07
C ILE A 41 1.61 4.17 8.13
N TYR A 42 0.34 4.05 7.75
CA TYR A 42 -0.76 3.66 8.60
C TYR A 42 -1.24 2.28 8.17
N ALA A 43 -0.79 1.22 8.83
CA ALA A 43 -1.24 -0.13 8.55
C ALA A 43 -2.58 -0.37 9.26
N ILE A 44 -3.66 -0.50 8.50
CA ILE A 44 -5.01 -0.69 9.03
C ILE A 44 -5.37 -2.15 8.79
N ASP A 45 -5.73 -2.89 9.83
CA ASP A 45 -6.19 -4.28 9.74
C ASP A 45 -6.91 -4.64 11.04
N PRO A 46 -8.13 -5.22 11.02
CA PRO A 46 -8.79 -5.66 12.25
C PRO A 46 -8.07 -6.84 12.93
N ALA A 47 -7.25 -7.60 12.19
CA ALA A 47 -6.49 -8.71 12.76
C ALA A 47 -5.15 -8.22 13.33
N GLU A 48 -5.08 -8.07 14.65
CA GLU A 48 -3.85 -7.65 15.35
C GLU A 48 -2.64 -8.52 15.01
N SER A 49 -2.85 -9.84 14.84
CA SER A 49 -1.79 -10.77 14.45
C SER A 49 -1.12 -10.44 13.12
N ARG A 50 -1.81 -9.76 12.20
CA ARG A 50 -1.23 -9.28 10.94
C ARG A 50 -0.42 -7.99 11.16
N LEU A 51 -0.87 -7.13 12.08
CA LEU A 51 -0.15 -5.91 12.46
C LEU A 51 1.12 -6.20 13.25
N ASP A 52 1.20 -7.34 13.94
CA ASP A 52 2.42 -7.79 14.61
C ASP A 52 3.58 -8.06 13.64
N LEU A 53 3.28 -8.31 12.35
CA LEU A 53 4.27 -8.55 11.30
C LEU A 53 4.94 -7.26 10.80
N LEU A 54 4.46 -6.10 11.24
CA LEU A 54 5.04 -4.81 10.88
C LEU A 54 6.39 -4.65 11.58
N PRO A 55 7.42 -4.17 10.88
CA PRO A 55 8.69 -3.86 11.48
C PRO A 55 8.49 -2.69 12.43
N LYS A 56 9.14 -2.77 13.58
CA LYS A 56 9.12 -1.72 14.59
C LYS A 56 10.06 -0.59 14.15
N LYS A 57 9.63 0.20 13.17
CA LYS A 57 10.37 1.34 12.60
C LYS A 57 9.61 2.66 12.84
N PRO A 58 10.32 3.78 13.05
CA PRO A 58 9.69 5.09 13.14
C PRO A 58 8.82 5.39 11.92
N GLY A 59 7.69 6.06 12.13
CA GLY A 59 6.77 6.42 11.05
C GLY A 59 5.78 5.33 10.65
N ILE A 60 5.93 4.08 11.10
CA ILE A 60 4.93 3.01 10.87
C ILE A 60 3.98 2.94 12.08
N ARG A 61 2.68 3.07 11.82
CA ARG A 61 1.62 3.11 12.83
C ARG A 61 0.57 2.02 12.55
N PRO A 62 0.46 0.99 13.38
CA PRO A 62 -0.64 0.02 13.29
C PRO A 62 -1.95 0.65 13.77
N LEU A 63 -3.05 0.31 13.11
CA LEU A 63 -4.42 0.67 13.47
C LEU A 63 -5.27 -0.63 13.47
N PRO A 64 -5.48 -1.26 14.65
CA PRO A 64 -6.20 -2.52 14.79
C PRO A 64 -7.72 -2.32 14.65
N MET A 65 -8.16 -1.96 13.46
CA MET A 65 -9.54 -1.60 13.14
C MET A 65 -9.81 -1.77 11.64
N ASN A 66 -11.08 -1.61 11.24
CA ASN A 66 -11.46 -1.61 9.83
C ASN A 66 -11.25 -0.22 9.19
N ALA A 67 -11.36 -0.14 7.86
CA ALA A 67 -11.14 1.10 7.11
C ALA A 67 -12.14 2.21 7.47
N GLU A 68 -13.38 1.86 7.79
CA GLU A 68 -14.42 2.82 8.18
C GLU A 68 -14.07 3.51 9.50
N ALA A 69 -13.69 2.74 10.53
CA ALA A 69 -13.29 3.25 11.83
C ALA A 69 -11.97 4.05 11.78
N ALA A 70 -11.10 3.77 10.82
CA ALA A 70 -9.78 4.40 10.72
C ALA A 70 -9.81 5.89 10.36
N ARG A 71 -10.92 6.40 9.82
CA ARG A 71 -11.01 7.78 9.32
C ARG A 71 -10.66 8.82 10.38
N GLU A 72 -11.24 8.71 11.57
CA GLU A 72 -11.02 9.67 12.65
C GLU A 72 -9.60 9.57 13.23
N ALA A 73 -9.09 8.34 13.38
CA ALA A 73 -7.71 8.11 13.82
C ALA A 73 -6.69 8.73 12.84
N ILE A 74 -6.91 8.55 11.53
CA ILE A 74 -6.09 9.16 10.48
C ILE A 74 -6.22 10.68 10.50
N ARG A 75 -7.45 11.21 10.59
CA ARG A 75 -7.69 12.66 10.64
C ARG A 75 -6.94 13.30 11.81
N ALA A 76 -7.02 12.70 12.99
CA ALA A 76 -6.30 13.16 14.19
C ALA A 76 -4.78 13.08 14.00
N ALA A 77 -4.25 11.92 13.59
CA ALA A 77 -2.82 11.69 13.44
C ALA A 77 -2.18 12.54 12.33
N THR A 78 -2.95 12.93 11.31
CA THR A 78 -2.48 13.72 10.18
C THR A 78 -2.75 15.22 10.32
N GLY A 79 -3.36 15.67 11.42
CA GLY A 79 -3.76 17.08 11.60
C GLY A 79 -4.79 17.52 10.54
N GLY A 80 -5.70 16.62 10.15
CA GLY A 80 -6.74 16.86 9.17
C GLY A 80 -6.32 16.77 7.71
N LYS A 81 -5.02 16.57 7.41
CA LYS A 81 -4.52 16.53 6.03
C LYS A 81 -4.90 15.26 5.26
N MET A 82 -5.29 14.20 5.96
CA MET A 82 -5.61 12.88 5.38
C MET A 82 -4.40 12.26 4.64
N LEU A 83 -4.60 11.12 3.95
CA LEU A 83 -3.53 10.36 3.30
C LEU A 83 -3.30 10.81 1.86
N ASP A 84 -2.07 10.70 1.36
CA ASP A 84 -1.74 10.97 -0.04
C ASP A 84 -2.14 9.79 -0.94
N VAL A 85 -1.97 8.56 -0.44
CA VAL A 85 -2.25 7.32 -1.16
C VAL A 85 -2.77 6.24 -0.23
N VAL A 86 -3.71 5.42 -0.69
CA VAL A 86 -4.16 4.21 0.02
C VAL A 86 -3.95 3.02 -0.89
N PHE A 87 -3.38 1.93 -0.38
CA PHE A 87 -3.26 0.66 -1.10
C PHE A 87 -4.26 -0.33 -0.51
N ASP A 88 -5.34 -0.60 -1.25
CA ASP A 88 -6.27 -1.66 -0.89
C ASP A 88 -5.76 -3.01 -1.40
N VAL A 89 -5.24 -3.79 -0.48
CA VAL A 89 -4.74 -5.15 -0.66
C VAL A 89 -5.71 -6.19 -0.06
N THR A 90 -6.87 -5.77 0.47
CA THR A 90 -7.85 -6.70 1.07
C THR A 90 -8.58 -7.57 0.06
N GLY A 91 -8.99 -6.96 -1.06
CA GLY A 91 -10.00 -7.54 -1.94
C GLY A 91 -11.40 -7.59 -1.32
N HIS A 92 -11.63 -6.93 -0.18
CA HIS A 92 -12.93 -6.92 0.49
C HIS A 92 -13.83 -5.82 -0.10
N PRO A 93 -15.07 -6.13 -0.53
CA PRO A 93 -15.91 -5.19 -1.29
C PRO A 93 -16.22 -3.89 -0.53
N SER A 94 -16.29 -3.93 0.80
CA SER A 94 -16.60 -2.74 1.61
C SER A 94 -15.44 -1.73 1.74
N VAL A 95 -14.22 -2.07 1.31
CA VAL A 95 -13.03 -1.28 1.61
C VAL A 95 -12.85 -0.12 0.64
N LEU A 96 -13.20 -0.30 -0.64
CA LEU A 96 -12.98 0.73 -1.68
C LEU A 96 -13.63 2.07 -1.30
N ALA A 97 -14.92 2.05 -0.97
CA ALA A 97 -15.64 3.28 -0.60
C ALA A 97 -15.06 3.98 0.62
N GLN A 98 -14.53 3.22 1.59
CA GLN A 98 -13.89 3.79 2.77
C GLN A 98 -12.50 4.31 2.44
N ALA A 99 -11.72 3.61 1.62
CA ALA A 99 -10.38 4.01 1.21
C ALA A 99 -10.37 5.39 0.52
N THR A 100 -11.39 5.72 -0.28
CA THR A 100 -11.48 7.05 -0.91
C THR A 100 -11.70 8.16 0.11
N LEU A 101 -12.33 7.88 1.25
CA LEU A 101 -12.54 8.84 2.35
C LEU A 101 -11.31 9.01 3.25
N LEU A 102 -10.31 8.14 3.13
CA LEU A 102 -9.06 8.22 3.88
C LEU A 102 -8.00 9.07 3.17
N VAL A 103 -8.18 9.35 1.87
CA VAL A 103 -7.25 10.19 1.10
C VAL A 103 -7.68 11.66 1.11
N LYS A 104 -6.71 12.54 0.93
CA LYS A 104 -6.92 13.98 0.71
C LYS A 104 -7.51 14.25 -0.68
N PRO A 105 -8.03 15.46 -0.95
CA PRO A 105 -8.35 15.88 -2.31
C PRO A 105 -7.17 15.71 -3.26
N PHE A 106 -7.43 15.19 -4.46
CA PHE A 106 -6.43 14.75 -5.46
C PHE A 106 -5.55 13.58 -4.99
N GLY A 107 -5.98 12.87 -3.95
CA GLY A 107 -5.34 11.65 -3.47
C GLY A 107 -5.60 10.44 -4.36
N ARG A 108 -4.94 9.32 -4.05
CA ARG A 108 -4.96 8.12 -4.89
C ARG A 108 -5.33 6.88 -4.09
N VAL A 109 -6.18 6.04 -4.64
CA VAL A 109 -6.43 4.69 -4.14
C VAL A 109 -5.90 3.69 -5.17
N VAL A 110 -5.05 2.77 -4.72
CA VAL A 110 -4.45 1.72 -5.55
C VAL A 110 -5.03 0.38 -5.12
N LEU A 111 -5.71 -0.30 -6.03
CA LEU A 111 -6.33 -1.60 -5.79
C LEU A 111 -5.37 -2.70 -6.22
N LEU A 112 -4.99 -3.54 -5.25
CA LEU A 112 -4.17 -4.73 -5.44
C LEU A 112 -4.96 -5.99 -5.08
N GLY A 113 -5.86 -5.90 -4.09
CA GLY A 113 -6.77 -6.98 -3.74
C GLY A 113 -7.93 -7.03 -4.73
N ASP A 114 -8.17 -8.21 -5.28
CA ASP A 114 -9.31 -8.47 -6.16
C ASP A 114 -10.48 -9.04 -5.34
N THR A 115 -11.69 -8.54 -5.60
CA THR A 115 -12.89 -8.99 -4.89
C THR A 115 -13.57 -10.10 -5.68
N SER A 116 -13.96 -11.17 -5.02
CA SER A 116 -14.78 -12.22 -5.64
C SER A 116 -16.24 -11.81 -5.85
N VAL A 117 -16.64 -10.64 -5.34
CA VAL A 117 -18.00 -10.08 -5.41
C VAL A 117 -17.98 -8.61 -5.87
N PRO A 118 -17.51 -8.32 -7.09
CA PRO A 118 -17.34 -6.94 -7.57
C PRO A 118 -18.63 -6.13 -7.60
N SER A 119 -19.80 -6.78 -7.72
CA SER A 119 -21.10 -6.11 -7.65
C SER A 119 -21.39 -5.44 -6.30
N GLN A 120 -20.68 -5.82 -5.23
CA GLN A 120 -20.80 -5.21 -3.91
C GLN A 120 -19.72 -4.15 -3.65
N GLN A 121 -18.72 -4.03 -4.53
CA GLN A 121 -17.64 -3.06 -4.38
C GLN A 121 -18.08 -1.71 -4.95
N THR A 122 -18.34 -0.75 -4.06
CA THR A 122 -18.85 0.57 -4.44
C THR A 122 -17.77 1.63 -4.41
N LEU A 123 -17.94 2.67 -5.23
CA LEU A 123 -17.15 3.88 -5.14
C LEU A 123 -17.59 4.72 -3.93
N GLY A 124 -16.64 5.37 -3.28
CA GLY A 124 -16.98 6.30 -2.21
C GLY A 124 -17.61 7.58 -2.76
N PRO A 125 -18.39 8.29 -1.93
CA PRO A 125 -19.17 9.44 -2.37
C PRO A 125 -18.30 10.64 -2.80
N ASN A 126 -17.04 10.66 -2.39
CA ASN A 126 -16.14 11.78 -2.58
C ASN A 126 -15.25 11.68 -3.83
N VAL A 127 -15.37 10.60 -4.62
CA VAL A 127 -14.48 10.35 -5.77
C VAL A 127 -14.46 11.53 -6.75
N VAL A 128 -15.65 12.05 -7.08
CA VAL A 128 -15.78 13.19 -8.00
C VAL A 128 -15.51 14.51 -7.29
N SER A 129 -16.09 14.74 -6.11
CA SER A 129 -15.95 16.01 -5.39
C SER A 129 -14.50 16.33 -5.03
N ASP A 130 -13.73 15.29 -4.68
CA ASP A 130 -12.36 15.42 -4.20
C ASP A 130 -11.34 15.06 -5.29
N SER A 131 -11.79 14.77 -6.51
CA SER A 131 -10.92 14.36 -7.64
C SER A 131 -9.99 13.20 -7.29
N VAL A 132 -10.52 12.17 -6.61
CA VAL A 132 -9.75 10.98 -6.21
C VAL A 132 -9.46 10.12 -7.44
N SER A 133 -8.19 9.74 -7.60
CA SER A 133 -7.80 8.78 -8.64
C SER A 133 -7.83 7.35 -8.10
N ILE A 134 -8.42 6.43 -8.84
CA ILE A 134 -8.45 5.00 -8.50
C ILE A 134 -7.69 4.23 -9.57
N LEU A 135 -6.71 3.41 -9.16
CA LEU A 135 -5.85 2.63 -10.05
C LEU A 135 -5.88 1.15 -9.66
N GLY A 136 -6.37 0.28 -10.54
CA GLY A 136 -6.20 -1.16 -10.41
C GLY A 136 -4.83 -1.61 -10.89
N ILE A 137 -4.16 -2.47 -10.12
CA ILE A 137 -2.88 -3.08 -10.47
C ILE A 137 -3.01 -4.60 -10.31
N HIS A 138 -2.55 -5.34 -11.32
CA HIS A 138 -2.56 -6.79 -11.31
C HIS A 138 -1.13 -7.31 -11.48
N ALA A 139 -0.73 -8.29 -10.65
CA ALA A 139 0.65 -8.77 -10.59
C ALA A 139 1.22 -9.24 -11.93
N LEU A 140 0.36 -9.79 -12.80
CA LEU A 140 0.75 -10.28 -14.14
C LEU A 140 0.81 -9.20 -15.23
N LYS A 141 0.61 -7.92 -14.89
CA LYS A 141 0.66 -6.83 -15.88
C LYS A 141 1.99 -6.10 -15.76
N ASN A 142 2.65 -5.94 -16.91
CA ASN A 142 3.86 -5.12 -17.01
C ASN A 142 3.47 -3.63 -17.06
N TYR A 143 4.33 -2.78 -16.50
CA TYR A 143 4.16 -1.34 -16.54
C TYR A 143 5.48 -0.68 -16.96
N ARG A 144 5.54 -0.17 -18.20
CA ARG A 144 6.76 0.42 -18.77
C ARG A 144 7.94 -0.56 -18.64
N GLU A 145 9.02 -0.15 -17.97
CA GLU A 145 10.20 -0.97 -17.67
C GLU A 145 10.00 -2.01 -16.55
N TRP A 146 8.85 -2.00 -15.87
CA TRP A 146 8.56 -2.93 -14.78
C TRP A 146 7.82 -4.17 -15.29
N ASP A 147 8.59 -5.21 -15.57
CA ASP A 147 8.10 -6.58 -15.77
C ASP A 147 8.44 -7.48 -14.56
N HIS A 148 7.98 -8.73 -14.58
CA HIS A 148 8.25 -9.69 -13.51
C HIS A 148 9.74 -9.89 -13.20
N PRO A 149 10.63 -10.08 -14.20
CA PRO A 149 12.08 -10.13 -13.98
C PRO A 149 12.62 -8.88 -13.27
N ALA A 150 12.32 -7.67 -13.74
CA ALA A 150 12.81 -6.43 -13.15
C ALA A 150 12.31 -6.23 -11.71
N MET A 151 11.03 -6.53 -11.44
CA MET A 151 10.47 -6.49 -10.09
C MET A 151 11.15 -7.51 -9.17
N SER A 152 11.43 -8.72 -9.67
CA SER A 152 12.11 -9.78 -8.91
C SER A 152 13.56 -9.41 -8.61
N GLU A 153 14.27 -8.84 -9.57
CA GLU A 153 15.65 -8.37 -9.38
C GLU A 153 15.70 -7.30 -8.29
N LEU A 154 14.81 -6.30 -8.33
CA LEU A 154 14.75 -5.27 -7.29
C LEU A 154 14.54 -5.89 -5.90
N PHE A 155 13.58 -6.82 -5.79
CA PHE A 155 13.30 -7.52 -4.54
C PHE A 155 14.53 -8.26 -4.01
N LEU A 156 15.18 -9.06 -4.87
CA LEU A 156 16.38 -9.83 -4.51
C LEU A 156 17.55 -8.90 -4.11
N ARG A 157 17.73 -7.77 -4.80
CA ARG A 157 18.74 -6.77 -4.42
C ARG A 157 18.48 -6.20 -3.04
N TYR A 158 17.22 -5.89 -2.69
CA TYR A 158 16.90 -5.44 -1.34
C TYR A 158 17.10 -6.52 -0.27
N LEU A 159 16.86 -7.79 -0.59
CA LEU A 159 17.16 -8.92 0.30
C LEU A 159 18.68 -9.02 0.55
N ILE A 160 19.48 -9.03 -0.52
CA ILE A 160 20.95 -9.12 -0.44
C ILE A 160 21.54 -7.95 0.36
N GLN A 161 20.96 -6.75 0.21
CA GLN A 161 21.37 -5.56 0.96
C GLN A 161 20.89 -5.54 2.42
N GLY A 162 20.10 -6.52 2.87
CA GLY A 162 19.49 -6.53 4.20
C GLY A 162 18.44 -5.43 4.43
N ARG A 163 17.96 -4.80 3.34
CA ARG A 163 16.98 -3.70 3.40
C ARG A 163 15.55 -4.22 3.46
N MET A 164 15.31 -5.40 2.88
CA MET A 164 14.04 -6.11 2.93
C MET A 164 14.15 -7.24 3.93
N ASP A 165 13.53 -7.09 5.09
CA ASP A 165 13.35 -8.20 6.03
C ASP A 165 12.08 -8.96 5.65
N ILE A 166 12.15 -10.29 5.54
CA ILE A 166 11.01 -11.16 5.22
C ILE A 166 10.81 -12.26 6.27
N ALA A 167 11.70 -12.37 7.26
CA ALA A 167 11.65 -13.47 8.23
C ALA A 167 10.32 -13.52 9.00
N PRO A 168 9.73 -12.38 9.44
CA PRO A 168 8.40 -12.38 10.09
C PRO A 168 7.28 -12.92 9.19
N LEU A 169 7.47 -12.95 7.87
CA LEU A 169 6.44 -13.38 6.92
C LEU A 169 6.39 -14.90 6.74
N ILE A 170 7.37 -15.62 7.28
CA ILE A 170 7.45 -17.07 7.20
C ILE A 170 6.66 -17.66 8.37
N ALA A 171 5.37 -17.94 8.14
CA ALA A 171 4.47 -18.47 9.16
C ALA A 171 4.83 -19.91 9.61
N GLY A 172 5.60 -20.64 8.82
CA GLY A 172 6.10 -21.96 9.19
C GLY A 172 6.86 -22.64 8.05
N ILE A 173 7.85 -23.43 8.42
CA ILE A 173 8.61 -24.28 7.49
C ILE A 173 8.17 -25.72 7.76
N ARG A 174 7.53 -26.33 6.78
CA ARG A 174 7.08 -27.74 6.87
C ARG A 174 7.92 -28.59 5.95
N ARG A 175 8.48 -29.68 6.49
CA ARG A 175 9.10 -30.72 5.68
C ARG A 175 7.99 -31.47 4.94
N TRP A 176 8.14 -31.63 3.64
CA TRP A 176 7.21 -32.42 2.84
C TRP A 176 7.22 -33.87 3.34
N MET A 177 6.11 -34.33 3.90
CA MET A 177 5.92 -35.74 4.24
C MET A 177 5.46 -36.49 3.00
N ARG A 178 6.28 -37.44 2.55
CA ARG A 178 5.98 -38.33 1.42
C ARG A 178 4.69 -39.10 1.74
N ARG A 179 3.62 -38.85 0.97
CA ARG A 179 2.36 -39.61 1.06
C ARG A 179 2.70 -41.10 1.04
N LYS A 180 2.35 -41.86 2.07
CA LYS A 180 2.37 -43.33 1.97
C LYS A 180 1.43 -43.67 0.82
N ARG A 181 1.96 -44.26 -0.26
CA ARG A 181 1.15 -44.96 -1.26
C ARG A 181 0.40 -46.05 -0.50
N THR A 182 -0.88 -45.83 -0.24
CA THR A 182 -1.77 -46.95 0.07
C THR A 182 -1.78 -47.82 -1.18
N ALA A 183 -1.19 -49.00 -1.06
CA ALA A 183 -1.31 -50.05 -2.05
C ALA A 183 -2.76 -50.54 -2.01
N TRP A 184 -3.39 -50.50 -3.19
CA TRP A 184 -4.58 -51.21 -3.67
C TRP A 184 -5.67 -51.56 -2.64
#